data_AF-A0A7W0Q5M1-F1
#
_entry.id   AF-A0A7W0Q5M1-F1
#
_cell.length_a   1.000
_cell.length_b   1.000
_cell.length_c   1.000
_cell.angle_alpha   90.00
_cell.angle_beta   90.00
_cell.angle_gamma   90.00
#
_symmetry.space_group_name_H-M   'P 1'
#
loop_
_entity.id
_entity.type
_entity.pdbx_description
1 polymer ?
#
loop_
_entity_poly.entity_id
_entity_poly.type
_entity_poly.pdbx_seq_one_letter_code
_entity_poly.pdbx_strand_id
1 'polypeptide(L)'
;MMLWKKCVFVLLVFGACKTELSLSGLTGGGSKTTPPPGGGGQAATGGGKSGGPVTQPPVVGKLETGKAPPWCRSDYQPSTSDSNLGWTKSYMEREGYAGKTLEYMAKAACDKPRDGERQKIVAEWAAAYKASFGATDQDFVEVMTFGIMPQAEGNALEEEQCAPYKVKNEEATAEERTLRDAEAQVLGCGREPDENLLYWLDKPVITEVQRTALVNKCIYGDPAKEDKSRGEFAFCMMDMKRLDRATFDKELAGMKLNLYGKVSAVQNFQIAKAKASFLLKKYAALAEKDEEWKRLLAAPEAGWQLWVKTYEANKPAFEAIKKFDAKAAKGSKKALAGCGAELHALFHEHMSKKKAKSFEDAQKLATDMVGYPLLIALMRCDAAEARYLPVAAAQDLFMNQAKAHRGPRFESYDMTLTVLNDIRADREKFPLERTYPSPPSTGRQLWYKAYEQTFNKISYDKGVGQIKDVSKKGDMVLVTFKTVKWKEQEAYGCVNTRRIYRIRDDGTLEYEQRCKFKTVGRSSTQEPVSVPANFAKGLAPGMMVDLMIDSGRGEGKAAGKIGIPKGVYKDPDKKKFIGTFGVVW
;
A
#
# COMPACT_ATOMS: atom_id res chain seq x y z
N MET A 1 -43.97 -24.12 -17.50
CA MET A 1 -43.69 -23.81 -18.92
C MET A 1 -42.77 -22.60 -18.96
N MET A 2 -41.45 -22.81 -18.93
CA MET A 2 -40.43 -21.75 -19.07
C MET A 2 -39.12 -22.41 -19.51
N LEU A 3 -38.52 -21.85 -20.56
CA LEU A 3 -37.45 -22.43 -21.38
C LEU A 3 -36.13 -22.65 -20.62
N TRP A 4 -35.55 -23.83 -20.79
CA TRP A 4 -34.14 -24.12 -20.53
C TRP A 4 -33.33 -23.91 -21.81
N LYS A 5 -32.35 -23.00 -21.80
CA LYS A 5 -31.30 -22.91 -22.83
C LYS A 5 -30.10 -23.78 -22.42
N LYS A 6 -29.64 -24.58 -23.38
CA LYS A 6 -28.51 -25.51 -23.29
C LYS A 6 -27.18 -24.73 -23.15
N CYS A 7 -26.38 -25.07 -22.14
CA CYS A 7 -24.94 -24.81 -22.14
C CYS A 7 -24.21 -26.10 -22.55
N VAL A 8 -23.46 -26.03 -23.64
CA VAL A 8 -22.50 -27.06 -24.06
C VAL A 8 -21.16 -26.68 -23.46
N PHE A 9 -20.59 -27.53 -22.61
CA PHE A 9 -19.24 -27.38 -22.08
C PHE A 9 -18.34 -28.45 -22.70
N VAL A 10 -17.28 -27.98 -23.36
CA VAL A 10 -16.20 -28.79 -23.95
C VAL A 10 -15.19 -29.12 -22.85
N LEU A 11 -14.88 -30.40 -22.65
CA LEU A 11 -13.83 -30.88 -21.75
C LEU A 11 -12.44 -30.71 -22.39
N LEU A 12 -11.52 -30.06 -21.68
CA LEU A 12 -10.08 -30.12 -21.96
C LEU A 12 -9.39 -30.99 -20.89
N VAL A 13 -8.67 -32.01 -21.37
CA VAL A 13 -7.87 -32.96 -20.59
C VAL A 13 -6.48 -32.35 -20.36
N PHE A 14 -6.04 -32.21 -19.10
CA PHE A 14 -4.65 -31.92 -18.77
C PHE A 14 -3.97 -33.17 -18.20
N GLY A 15 -2.88 -33.60 -18.85
CA GLY A 15 -2.00 -34.66 -18.40
C GLY A 15 -1.09 -34.19 -17.26
N ALA A 16 -0.99 -35.03 -16.22
CA ALA A 16 -0.13 -34.80 -15.07
C ALA A 16 1.32 -35.23 -15.39
N CYS A 17 2.26 -34.29 -15.25
CA CYS A 17 3.69 -34.60 -15.19
C CYS A 17 4.09 -34.68 -13.70
N LYS A 18 4.58 -35.84 -13.28
CA LYS A 18 4.96 -36.15 -11.91
C LYS A 18 6.47 -35.89 -11.76
N THR A 19 6.86 -34.93 -10.93
CA THR A 19 8.27 -34.73 -10.55
C THR A 19 8.41 -35.03 -9.07
N GLU A 20 9.06 -36.15 -8.77
CA GLU A 20 9.49 -36.54 -7.42
C GLU A 20 10.74 -35.74 -7.05
N LEU A 21 10.71 -35.05 -5.92
CA LEU A 21 11.87 -34.39 -5.33
C LEU A 21 12.13 -35.04 -3.96
N SER A 22 13.23 -35.79 -3.93
CA SER A 22 13.79 -36.47 -2.76
C SER A 22 14.44 -35.46 -1.82
N LEU A 23 14.05 -35.50 -0.54
CA LEU A 23 14.67 -34.76 0.56
C LEU A 23 15.59 -35.70 1.32
N SER A 24 16.90 -35.47 1.23
CA SER A 24 17.87 -36.14 2.09
C SER A 24 18.98 -35.18 2.52
N GLY A 25 19.03 -34.95 3.84
CA GLY A 25 20.27 -34.74 4.61
C GLY A 25 20.83 -33.32 4.65
N LEU A 26 20.89 -32.75 5.86
CA LEU A 26 22.17 -32.40 6.50
C LEU A 26 21.95 -31.97 7.96
N THR A 27 22.54 -32.76 8.85
CA THR A 27 22.67 -32.57 10.28
C THR A 27 23.80 -31.61 10.63
N GLY A 28 23.54 -30.73 11.58
CA GLY A 28 24.40 -30.38 12.73
C GLY A 28 25.87 -30.00 12.52
N GLY A 29 26.19 -28.74 12.81
CA GLY A 29 27.56 -28.28 13.06
C GLY A 29 27.56 -26.96 13.82
N GLY A 30 27.59 -27.03 15.16
CA GLY A 30 27.76 -25.86 16.03
C GLY A 30 29.21 -25.41 16.07
N SER A 31 29.46 -24.12 15.86
CA SER A 31 30.77 -23.48 16.08
C SER A 31 30.62 -22.32 17.06
N LYS A 32 31.34 -22.43 18.19
CA LYS A 32 31.55 -21.37 19.17
C LYS A 32 32.61 -20.42 18.62
N THR A 33 32.31 -19.12 18.54
CA THR A 33 33.32 -18.07 18.34
C THR A 33 33.46 -17.22 19.59
N THR A 34 34.66 -17.30 20.18
CA THR A 34 35.22 -16.42 21.21
C THR A 34 35.47 -15.00 20.66
N PRO A 35 35.44 -13.96 21.51
CA PRO A 35 35.78 -12.60 21.10
C PRO A 35 37.29 -12.38 21.09
N PRO A 36 37.84 -11.54 20.17
CA PRO A 36 39.25 -11.18 20.21
C PRO A 36 39.53 -10.07 21.25
N PRO A 37 40.78 -9.99 21.76
CA PRO A 37 41.19 -9.05 22.81
C PRO A 37 41.45 -7.65 22.25
N GLY A 38 41.32 -6.65 23.13
CA GLY A 38 41.61 -5.26 22.82
C GLY A 38 43.09 -4.98 22.54
N GLY A 39 43.33 -4.16 21.52
CA GLY A 39 44.47 -3.26 21.40
C GLY A 39 43.91 -1.84 21.34
N GLY A 40 44.40 -0.86 22.08
CA GLY A 40 45.79 -0.42 22.08
C GLY A 40 45.86 0.80 21.18
N GLY A 41 45.86 1.99 21.77
CA GLY A 41 45.58 3.25 21.06
C GLY A 41 46.66 3.72 20.09
N GLN A 42 46.26 4.59 19.17
CA GLN A 42 47.12 5.57 18.52
C GLN A 42 46.31 6.83 18.23
N ALA A 43 46.76 7.94 18.81
CA ALA A 43 46.29 9.28 18.51
C ALA A 43 46.84 9.69 17.14
N ALA A 44 45.94 10.02 16.20
CA ALA A 44 46.29 10.69 14.96
C ALA A 44 45.79 12.13 15.04
N THR A 45 46.71 13.04 15.31
CA THR A 45 46.59 14.48 15.10
C THR A 45 46.81 14.81 13.63
N GLY A 46 46.03 15.74 13.08
CA GLY A 46 46.41 16.53 11.91
C GLY A 46 45.81 16.08 10.57
N GLY A 47 44.71 16.72 10.17
CA GLY A 47 44.21 16.73 8.80
C GLY A 47 43.52 18.07 8.53
N GLY A 48 44.22 18.96 7.83
CA GLY A 48 43.78 20.33 7.57
C GLY A 48 42.50 20.39 6.73
N LYS A 49 41.54 21.21 7.18
CA LYS A 49 40.39 21.63 6.39
C LYS A 49 40.83 22.67 5.36
N SER A 50 41.04 22.27 4.12
CA SER A 50 41.04 23.19 2.96
C SER A 50 39.72 23.01 2.19
N GLY A 51 38.60 23.40 2.82
CA GLY A 51 37.33 23.57 2.12
C GLY A 51 37.30 24.95 1.50
N GLY A 52 37.83 25.09 0.28
CA GLY A 52 37.53 26.26 -0.55
C GLY A 52 36.04 26.29 -0.88
N PRO A 53 35.41 27.48 -1.01
CA PRO A 53 34.00 27.57 -1.35
C PRO A 53 33.74 26.89 -2.70
N VAL A 54 32.79 25.95 -2.72
CA VAL A 54 32.28 25.35 -3.96
C VAL A 54 31.74 26.50 -4.83
N THR A 55 32.36 26.70 -5.99
CA THR A 55 32.00 27.77 -6.91
C THR A 55 30.61 27.48 -7.49
N GLN A 56 29.74 28.51 -7.54
CA GLN A 56 28.41 28.37 -8.13
C GLN A 56 28.54 27.95 -9.61
N PRO A 57 27.66 27.08 -10.13
CA PRO A 57 27.70 26.67 -11.53
C PRO A 57 27.55 27.91 -12.45
N PRO A 58 28.26 27.94 -13.59
CA PRO A 58 28.25 29.07 -14.50
C PRO A 58 26.85 29.31 -15.10
N VAL A 59 26.54 30.59 -15.37
CA VAL A 59 25.29 31.00 -16.04
C VAL A 59 25.24 30.41 -17.45
N VAL A 60 24.12 29.78 -17.79
CA VAL A 60 23.95 29.00 -19.03
C VAL A 60 23.84 29.90 -20.25
N GLY A 61 24.88 29.91 -21.09
CA GLY A 61 24.79 30.29 -22.50
C GLY A 61 24.41 29.09 -23.37
N LYS A 62 23.84 29.33 -24.56
CA LYS A 62 23.65 28.26 -25.56
C LYS A 62 25.01 27.66 -25.93
N LEU A 63 25.04 26.36 -26.25
CA LEU A 63 26.24 25.71 -26.79
C LEU A 63 26.65 26.39 -28.11
N GLU A 64 27.73 27.16 -28.07
CA GLU A 64 28.30 27.84 -29.23
C GLU A 64 29.40 26.96 -29.86
N THR A 65 29.35 26.79 -31.18
CA THR A 65 30.38 26.06 -31.92
C THR A 65 31.74 26.77 -31.77
N GLY A 66 32.78 26.00 -31.43
CA GLY A 66 34.15 26.51 -31.26
C GLY A 66 34.50 27.05 -29.86
N LYS A 67 33.55 27.07 -28.92
CA LYS A 67 33.83 27.36 -27.50
C LYS A 67 33.71 26.12 -26.65
N ALA A 68 34.52 26.06 -25.58
CA ALA A 68 34.39 25.00 -24.59
C ALA A 68 32.99 25.05 -23.96
N PRO A 69 32.31 23.89 -23.82
CA PRO A 69 31.05 23.82 -23.10
C PRO A 69 31.16 24.40 -21.68
N PRO A 70 30.08 25.02 -21.15
CA PRO A 70 30.13 25.72 -19.87
C PRO A 70 30.44 24.81 -18.67
N TRP A 71 30.25 23.50 -18.80
CA TRP A 71 30.61 22.54 -17.74
C TRP A 71 32.09 22.13 -17.78
N CYS A 72 32.85 22.44 -18.82
CA CYS A 72 34.25 22.06 -18.92
C CYS A 72 35.11 22.92 -17.99
N ARG A 73 35.49 22.33 -16.85
CA ARG A 73 36.32 22.98 -15.84
C ARG A 73 37.73 23.26 -16.37
N SER A 74 38.37 24.30 -15.86
CA SER A 74 39.76 24.64 -16.21
C SER A 74 40.78 23.61 -15.73
N ASP A 75 40.45 22.82 -14.71
CA ASP A 75 41.28 21.74 -14.18
C ASP A 75 40.99 20.37 -14.80
N TYR A 76 40.00 20.27 -15.70
CA TYR A 76 39.73 19.03 -16.44
C TYR A 76 40.93 18.67 -17.31
N GLN A 77 41.39 17.42 -17.20
CA GLN A 77 42.49 16.88 -18.00
C GLN A 77 41.89 16.07 -19.17
N PRO A 78 42.00 16.55 -20.42
CA PRO A 78 41.52 15.81 -21.59
C PRO A 78 42.14 14.43 -21.67
N SER A 79 41.32 13.42 -21.99
CA SER A 79 41.85 12.10 -22.32
C SER A 79 42.66 12.18 -23.60
N THR A 80 43.84 11.55 -23.60
CA THR A 80 44.61 11.33 -24.84
C THR A 80 43.95 10.30 -25.75
N SER A 81 43.05 9.46 -25.20
CA SER A 81 42.28 8.50 -25.97
C SER A 81 41.00 9.14 -26.50
N ASP A 82 40.66 8.90 -27.77
CA ASP A 82 39.40 9.37 -28.35
C ASP A 82 38.22 8.40 -28.12
N SER A 83 38.27 7.69 -26.99
CA SER A 83 37.37 6.56 -26.75
C SER A 83 36.01 7.00 -26.20
N ASN A 84 35.93 8.14 -25.52
CA ASN A 84 34.71 8.60 -24.84
C ASN A 84 33.53 8.79 -25.80
N LEU A 85 33.74 9.27 -27.02
CA LEU A 85 32.68 9.40 -28.02
C LEU A 85 32.09 8.03 -28.41
N GLY A 86 32.95 7.02 -28.58
CA GLY A 86 32.54 5.64 -28.88
C GLY A 86 31.84 4.98 -27.70
N TRP A 87 32.36 5.19 -26.48
CA TRP A 87 31.72 4.70 -25.26
C TRP A 87 30.34 5.32 -25.06
N THR A 88 30.17 6.63 -25.24
CA THR A 88 28.86 7.27 -25.14
C THR A 88 27.84 6.61 -26.07
N LYS A 89 28.19 6.36 -27.34
CA LYS A 89 27.30 5.66 -28.28
C LYS A 89 26.93 4.25 -27.79
N SER A 90 27.94 3.46 -27.42
CA SER A 90 27.74 2.08 -26.95
C SER A 90 26.87 2.00 -25.68
N TYR A 91 27.12 2.87 -24.69
CA TYR A 91 26.32 2.93 -23.47
C TYR A 91 24.92 3.49 -23.73
N MET A 92 24.77 4.49 -24.61
CA MET A 92 23.47 5.03 -24.98
C MET A 92 22.57 3.97 -25.65
N GLU A 93 23.13 3.12 -26.51
CA GLU A 93 22.40 2.01 -27.14
C GLU A 93 21.97 0.94 -26.12
N ARG A 94 22.81 0.63 -25.13
CA ARG A 94 22.53 -0.43 -24.16
C ARG A 94 21.66 0.02 -22.98
N GLU A 95 21.92 1.22 -22.47
CA GLU A 95 21.45 1.71 -21.17
C GLU A 95 20.70 3.05 -21.29
N GLY A 96 20.62 3.64 -22.48
CA GLY A 96 20.06 4.98 -22.67
C GLY A 96 20.91 6.03 -21.96
N TYR A 97 20.25 7.03 -21.38
CA TYR A 97 20.91 8.12 -20.64
C TYR A 97 21.13 7.78 -19.15
N ALA A 98 21.76 6.64 -18.88
CA ALA A 98 22.20 6.28 -17.55
C ALA A 98 23.43 7.08 -17.10
N GLY A 99 23.81 6.99 -15.82
CA GLY A 99 24.92 7.75 -15.22
C GLY A 99 26.23 7.65 -16.02
N LYS A 100 26.62 6.45 -16.47
CA LYS A 100 27.81 6.25 -17.31
C LYS A 100 27.73 6.92 -18.68
N THR A 101 26.57 6.87 -19.34
CA THR A 101 26.36 7.56 -20.62
C THR A 101 26.55 9.07 -20.45
N LEU A 102 26.00 9.64 -19.37
CA LEU A 102 26.07 11.06 -19.06
C LEU A 102 27.51 11.49 -18.71
N GLU A 103 28.22 10.69 -17.92
CA GLU A 103 29.65 10.86 -17.64
C GLU A 103 30.49 10.88 -18.93
N TYR A 104 30.37 9.85 -19.78
CA TYR A 104 31.14 9.79 -21.01
C TYR A 104 30.76 10.89 -22.01
N MET A 105 29.49 11.27 -22.08
CA MET A 105 29.05 12.39 -22.90
C MET A 105 29.69 13.70 -22.45
N ALA A 106 29.74 13.94 -21.14
CA ALA A 106 30.34 15.14 -20.58
C ALA A 106 31.86 15.18 -20.84
N LYS A 107 32.54 14.04 -20.64
CA LYS A 107 33.97 13.87 -20.95
C LYS A 107 34.28 14.05 -22.43
N ALA A 108 33.50 13.41 -23.31
CA ALA A 108 33.67 13.53 -24.76
C ALA A 108 33.66 15.01 -25.19
N ALA A 109 32.71 15.79 -24.65
CA ALA A 109 32.59 17.22 -24.92
C ALA A 109 33.83 18.01 -24.47
N CYS A 110 34.41 17.67 -23.32
CA CYS A 110 35.55 18.38 -22.74
C CYS A 110 36.92 17.88 -23.22
N ASP A 111 37.03 16.68 -23.80
CA ASP A 111 38.28 16.17 -24.36
C ASP A 111 38.73 16.96 -25.60
N LYS A 112 37.77 17.40 -26.43
CA LYS A 112 38.03 18.25 -27.60
C LYS A 112 37.01 19.41 -27.67
N PRO A 113 37.15 20.42 -26.79
CA PRO A 113 36.15 21.48 -26.63
C PRO A 113 36.00 22.38 -27.86
N ARG A 114 37.00 22.40 -28.76
CA ARG A 114 37.00 23.21 -29.99
C ARG A 114 36.75 22.41 -31.27
N ASP A 115 36.54 21.09 -31.17
CA ASP A 115 36.23 20.23 -32.31
C ASP A 115 34.75 20.38 -32.69
N GLY A 116 34.49 21.14 -33.76
CA GLY A 116 33.13 21.50 -34.19
C GLY A 116 32.23 20.30 -34.52
N GLU A 117 32.78 19.25 -35.15
CA GLU A 117 32.02 18.04 -35.47
C GLU A 117 31.64 17.27 -34.20
N ARG A 118 32.57 17.17 -33.24
CA ARG A 118 32.26 16.58 -31.94
C ARG A 118 31.19 17.37 -31.19
N GLN A 119 31.34 18.69 -31.12
CA GLN A 119 30.37 19.52 -30.40
C GLN A 119 28.98 19.45 -31.04
N LYS A 120 28.90 19.26 -32.36
CA LYS A 120 27.63 18.99 -33.05
C LYS A 120 26.98 17.68 -32.58
N ILE A 121 27.74 16.60 -32.49
CA ILE A 121 27.23 15.31 -31.96
C ILE A 121 26.78 15.44 -30.50
N VAL A 122 27.57 16.11 -29.66
CA VAL A 122 27.20 16.36 -28.25
C VAL A 122 25.93 17.21 -28.16
N ALA A 123 25.78 18.23 -29.02
CA ALA A 123 24.57 19.05 -29.07
C ALA A 123 23.33 18.24 -29.50
N GLU A 124 23.48 17.31 -30.44
CA GLU A 124 22.42 16.36 -30.82
C GLU A 124 22.03 15.47 -29.64
N TRP A 125 23.00 14.92 -28.91
CA TRP A 125 22.73 14.14 -27.70
C TRP A 125 22.08 14.97 -26.59
N ALA A 126 22.51 16.21 -26.41
CA ALA A 126 21.92 17.15 -25.46
C ALA A 126 20.47 17.47 -25.82
N ALA A 127 20.19 17.71 -27.11
CA ALA A 127 18.83 17.93 -27.59
C ALA A 127 17.95 16.70 -27.37
N ALA A 128 18.45 15.50 -27.68
CA ALA A 128 17.74 14.25 -27.47
C ALA A 128 17.52 13.93 -25.98
N TYR A 129 18.50 14.24 -25.10
CA TYR A 129 18.35 14.15 -23.65
C TYR A 129 17.23 15.06 -23.16
N LYS A 130 17.30 16.35 -23.51
CA LYS A 130 16.30 17.35 -23.11
C LYS A 130 14.91 16.99 -23.61
N ALA A 131 14.79 16.50 -24.84
CA ALA A 131 13.52 16.06 -25.41
C ALA A 131 12.96 14.81 -24.70
N SER A 132 13.81 13.83 -24.40
CA SER A 132 13.39 12.58 -23.75
C SER A 132 12.93 12.77 -22.31
N PHE A 133 13.53 13.73 -21.61
CA PHE A 133 13.33 13.93 -20.19
C PHE A 133 12.61 15.21 -19.79
N GLY A 134 12.34 16.13 -20.74
CA GLY A 134 11.84 17.47 -20.43
C GLY A 134 12.84 18.25 -19.58
N ALA A 135 14.13 18.09 -19.85
CA ALA A 135 15.21 18.76 -19.12
C ALA A 135 15.43 20.19 -19.65
N THR A 136 15.76 21.11 -18.74
CA THR A 136 16.20 22.46 -19.10
C THR A 136 17.67 22.46 -19.53
N ASP A 137 18.15 23.57 -20.12
CA ASP A 137 19.58 23.71 -20.40
C ASP A 137 20.41 23.73 -19.10
N GLN A 138 19.88 24.33 -18.03
CA GLN A 138 20.51 24.31 -16.70
C GLN A 138 20.64 22.89 -16.15
N ASP A 139 19.57 22.09 -16.24
CA ASP A 139 19.61 20.69 -15.79
C ASP A 139 20.73 19.94 -16.51
N PHE A 140 20.81 20.11 -17.83
CA PHE A 140 21.82 19.45 -18.64
C PHE A 140 23.23 19.88 -18.22
N VAL A 141 23.47 21.18 -18.06
CA VAL A 141 24.77 21.69 -17.62
C VAL A 141 25.15 21.16 -16.24
N GLU A 142 24.23 21.11 -15.29
CA GLU A 142 24.48 20.57 -13.94
C GLU A 142 24.80 19.07 -13.97
N VAL A 143 24.03 18.30 -14.73
CA VAL A 143 24.27 16.87 -14.93
C VAL A 143 25.63 16.62 -15.58
N MET A 144 26.01 17.40 -16.60
CA MET A 144 27.33 17.29 -17.24
C MET A 144 28.46 17.73 -16.31
N THR A 145 28.24 18.79 -15.52
CA THR A 145 29.21 19.28 -14.53
C THR A 145 29.50 18.21 -13.49
N PHE A 146 28.45 17.55 -12.97
CA PHE A 146 28.60 16.42 -12.08
C PHE A 146 29.28 15.22 -12.78
N GLY A 147 28.93 14.95 -14.03
CA GLY A 147 29.49 13.85 -14.82
C GLY A 147 30.99 13.92 -15.08
N ILE A 148 31.61 15.10 -15.12
CA ILE A 148 33.07 15.24 -15.25
C ILE A 148 33.79 15.55 -13.93
N MET A 149 33.05 15.65 -12.82
CA MET A 149 33.62 15.95 -11.53
C MET A 149 34.60 14.84 -11.11
N PRO A 150 35.75 15.18 -10.49
CA PRO A 150 36.61 14.16 -9.90
C PRO A 150 35.83 13.27 -8.95
N GLN A 151 36.00 11.96 -9.04
CA GLN A 151 35.20 11.00 -8.26
C GLN A 151 35.27 11.28 -6.75
N ALA A 152 36.42 11.68 -6.23
CA ALA A 152 36.58 12.03 -4.81
C ALA A 152 35.69 13.24 -4.40
N GLU A 153 35.55 14.23 -5.27
CA GLU A 153 34.69 15.40 -5.03
C GLU A 153 33.21 15.02 -5.14
N GLY A 154 32.84 14.21 -6.13
CA GLY A 154 31.48 13.66 -6.27
C GLY A 154 31.05 12.84 -5.05
N ASN A 155 31.92 11.94 -4.58
CA ASN A 155 31.70 11.15 -3.38
C ASN A 155 31.59 12.03 -2.12
N ALA A 156 32.35 13.12 -2.03
CA ALA A 156 32.26 14.04 -0.90
C ALA A 156 30.91 14.78 -0.87
N LEU A 157 30.41 15.21 -2.04
CA LEU A 157 29.08 15.81 -2.15
C LEU A 157 27.96 14.81 -1.85
N GLU A 158 28.08 13.56 -2.31
CA GLU A 158 27.15 12.49 -1.95
C GLU A 158 27.14 12.28 -0.43
N GLU A 159 28.32 12.12 0.20
CA GLU A 159 28.43 11.91 1.64
C GLU A 159 27.79 13.07 2.42
N GLU A 160 28.08 14.31 2.03
CA GLU A 160 27.49 15.51 2.64
C GLU A 160 25.97 15.54 2.50
N GLN A 161 25.45 15.32 1.28
CA GLN A 161 24.01 15.34 1.00
C GLN A 161 23.26 14.23 1.71
N CYS A 162 23.89 13.06 1.83
CA CYS A 162 23.25 11.85 2.33
C CYS A 162 23.47 11.62 3.83
N ALA A 163 24.43 12.30 4.46
CA ALA A 163 24.67 12.25 5.90
C ALA A 163 23.40 12.49 6.74
N PRO A 164 22.54 13.49 6.43
CA PRO A 164 21.30 13.70 7.15
C PRO A 164 20.38 12.50 7.10
N TYR A 165 20.37 11.68 6.04
CA TYR A 165 19.50 10.50 5.92
C TYR A 165 20.06 9.28 6.65
N LYS A 166 21.39 9.16 6.79
CA LYS A 166 22.05 8.04 7.48
C LYS A 166 21.68 7.92 8.96
N VAL A 167 21.38 9.03 9.63
CA VAL A 167 21.00 9.03 11.06
C VAL A 167 19.64 8.36 11.25
N LYS A 168 19.60 7.24 11.98
CA LYS A 168 18.33 6.64 12.39
C LYS A 168 17.64 7.56 13.39
N ASN A 169 16.44 8.02 13.06
CA ASN A 169 15.57 8.70 14.01
C ASN A 169 14.62 7.66 14.60
N GLU A 170 14.99 7.12 15.76
CA GLU A 170 14.18 6.10 16.45
C GLU A 170 12.86 6.67 16.98
N GLU A 171 12.83 7.98 17.24
CA GLU A 171 11.62 8.70 17.69
C GLU A 171 10.68 9.06 16.53
N ALA A 172 11.16 9.05 15.29
CA ALA A 172 10.31 9.29 14.13
C ALA A 172 9.19 8.25 14.07
N THR A 173 8.03 8.67 13.63
CA THR A 173 6.93 7.77 13.29
C THR A 173 7.29 6.91 12.07
N ALA A 174 6.57 5.80 11.88
CA ALA A 174 6.74 4.96 10.68
C ALA A 174 6.44 5.75 9.38
N GLU A 175 5.46 6.67 9.42
CA GLU A 175 5.17 7.58 8.31
C GLU A 175 6.37 8.49 8.03
N GLU A 176 6.88 9.21 9.03
CA GLU A 176 8.01 10.13 8.86
C GLU A 176 9.25 9.43 8.32
N ARG A 177 9.58 8.23 8.83
CA ARG A 177 10.68 7.43 8.29
C ARG A 177 10.45 7.08 6.82
N THR A 178 9.26 6.59 6.48
CA THR A 178 8.95 6.19 5.11
C THR A 178 8.98 7.37 4.14
N LEU A 179 8.42 8.51 4.53
CA LEU A 179 8.44 9.73 3.70
C LEU A 179 9.87 10.27 3.54
N ARG A 180 10.68 10.19 4.59
CA ARG A 180 12.11 10.55 4.55
C ARG A 180 12.92 9.60 3.66
N ASP A 181 12.63 8.30 3.68
CA ASP A 181 13.30 7.34 2.78
C ASP A 181 12.87 7.54 1.32
N ALA A 182 11.62 7.95 1.07
CA ALA A 182 11.15 8.36 -0.26
C ALA A 182 11.91 9.58 -0.79
N GLU A 183 12.11 10.59 0.06
CA GLU A 183 12.93 11.76 -0.24
C GLU A 183 14.39 11.36 -0.50
N ALA A 184 14.98 10.54 0.38
CA ALA A 184 16.34 10.02 0.23
C ALA A 184 16.53 9.29 -1.11
N GLN A 185 15.55 8.50 -1.55
CA GLN A 185 15.58 7.81 -2.84
C GLN A 185 15.68 8.81 -4.00
N VAL A 186 14.83 9.83 -4.00
CA VAL A 186 14.82 10.86 -5.07
C VAL A 186 16.13 11.65 -5.09
N LEU A 187 16.71 11.91 -3.92
CA LEU A 187 17.99 12.60 -3.79
C LEU A 187 19.22 11.71 -4.03
N GLY A 188 19.04 10.45 -4.44
CA GLY A 188 20.15 9.54 -4.75
C GLY A 188 20.87 8.94 -3.55
N CYS A 189 20.29 9.01 -2.34
CA CYS A 189 20.94 8.55 -1.11
C CYS A 189 20.76 7.05 -0.79
N GLY A 190 20.54 6.23 -1.83
CA GLY A 190 20.73 4.77 -1.77
C GLY A 190 19.75 3.99 -0.87
N ARG A 191 18.61 4.54 -0.51
CA ARG A 191 17.57 3.81 0.24
C ARG A 191 16.43 3.42 -0.67
N GLU A 192 16.20 2.12 -0.80
CA GLU A 192 14.90 1.66 -1.27
C GLU A 192 13.86 2.13 -0.26
N PRO A 193 12.79 2.80 -0.72
CA PRO A 193 11.75 3.27 0.17
C PRO A 193 11.09 2.07 0.84
N ASP A 194 10.79 2.20 2.13
CA ASP A 194 10.08 1.21 2.94
C ASP A 194 8.89 0.60 2.20
N GLU A 195 8.65 -0.70 2.39
CA GLU A 195 7.55 -1.46 1.75
C GLU A 195 6.18 -0.79 1.94
N ASN A 196 6.02 0.00 2.99
CA ASN A 196 4.80 0.73 3.32
C ASN A 196 4.71 2.11 2.64
N LEU A 197 5.60 2.47 1.71
CA LEU A 197 5.54 3.75 0.98
C LEU A 197 4.15 3.98 0.36
N LEU A 198 3.64 2.97 -0.34
CA LEU A 198 2.34 3.02 -0.98
C LEU A 198 1.21 3.26 0.04
N TYR A 199 1.35 2.74 1.27
CA TYR A 199 0.36 2.92 2.34
C TYR A 199 0.36 4.37 2.86
N TRP A 200 1.55 4.94 3.12
CA TRP A 200 1.68 6.29 3.68
C TRP A 200 1.44 7.40 2.66
N LEU A 201 1.71 7.13 1.38
CA LEU A 201 1.41 8.07 0.30
C LEU A 201 -0.04 7.97 -0.20
N ASP A 202 -0.85 7.04 0.30
CA ASP A 202 -2.25 6.92 -0.11
C ASP A 202 -3.16 7.99 0.53
N LYS A 203 -2.90 9.23 0.15
CA LYS A 203 -3.60 10.46 0.56
C LYS A 203 -3.83 11.36 -0.67
N PRO A 204 -4.84 12.25 -0.66
CA PRO A 204 -5.22 13.02 -1.84
C PRO A 204 -4.12 13.97 -2.34
N VAL A 205 -3.30 14.48 -1.41
CA VAL A 205 -2.22 15.43 -1.69
C VAL A 205 -0.91 14.87 -1.15
N ILE A 206 0.09 14.78 -2.04
CA ILE A 206 1.48 14.45 -1.75
C ILE A 206 2.37 15.46 -2.47
N THR A 207 3.62 15.61 -2.03
CA THR A 207 4.60 16.47 -2.71
C THR A 207 5.03 15.87 -4.05
N GLU A 208 5.58 16.65 -4.97
CA GLU A 208 6.13 16.12 -6.22
C GLU A 208 7.39 15.28 -5.99
N VAL A 209 8.18 15.57 -4.95
CA VAL A 209 9.27 14.67 -4.50
C VAL A 209 8.70 13.30 -4.13
N GLN A 210 7.63 13.26 -3.31
CA GLN A 210 6.97 12.01 -2.94
C GLN A 210 6.33 11.31 -4.15
N ARG A 211 5.73 12.06 -5.07
CA ARG A 211 5.13 11.52 -6.31
C ARG A 211 6.19 10.90 -7.20
N THR A 212 7.36 11.52 -7.30
CA THR A 212 8.50 10.99 -8.05
C THR A 212 8.98 9.66 -7.45
N ALA A 213 9.19 9.61 -6.13
CA ALA A 213 9.56 8.38 -5.43
C ALA A 213 8.52 7.27 -5.66
N LEU A 214 7.23 7.62 -5.54
CA LEU A 214 6.11 6.73 -5.78
C LEU A 214 6.15 6.16 -7.20
N VAL A 215 6.20 7.00 -8.23
CA VAL A 215 6.21 6.55 -9.63
C VAL A 215 7.45 5.69 -9.93
N ASN A 216 8.63 6.05 -9.41
CA ASN A 216 9.83 5.24 -9.57
C ASN A 216 9.69 3.87 -8.89
N LYS A 217 9.07 3.80 -7.71
CA LYS A 217 8.76 2.53 -7.04
C LYS A 217 7.76 1.69 -7.83
N CYS A 218 6.75 2.32 -8.44
CA CYS A 218 5.71 1.64 -9.20
C CYS A 218 6.08 1.28 -10.64
N ILE A 219 7.22 1.74 -11.15
CA ILE A 219 7.68 1.35 -12.48
C ILE A 219 9.09 0.83 -12.31
N TYR A 220 9.21 -0.21 -11.50
CA TYR A 220 10.48 -0.89 -11.31
C TYR A 220 10.87 -1.60 -12.62
N GLY A 221 12.15 -1.56 -12.95
CA GLY A 221 12.67 -2.18 -14.18
C GLY A 221 12.41 -1.40 -15.48
N ASP A 222 12.50 -2.12 -16.60
CA ASP A 222 12.36 -1.61 -17.96
C ASP A 222 10.92 -1.86 -18.48
N PRO A 223 10.09 -0.80 -18.62
CA PRO A 223 8.70 -0.95 -19.05
C PRO A 223 8.55 -1.48 -20.48
N ALA A 224 9.62 -1.48 -21.28
CA ALA A 224 9.62 -2.06 -22.63
C ALA A 224 9.83 -3.59 -22.61
N LYS A 225 10.51 -4.13 -21.59
CA LYS A 225 10.87 -5.56 -21.52
C LYS A 225 9.98 -6.38 -20.61
N GLU A 226 9.41 -5.76 -19.57
CA GLU A 226 8.66 -6.48 -18.55
C GLU A 226 7.17 -6.20 -18.63
N ASP A 227 6.40 -7.20 -19.05
CA ASP A 227 4.94 -7.17 -18.95
C ASP A 227 4.44 -7.20 -17.50
N LYS A 228 5.28 -7.57 -16.52
CA LYS A 228 4.92 -7.52 -15.08
C LYS A 228 4.56 -6.11 -14.60
N SER A 229 5.08 -5.06 -15.25
CA SER A 229 4.75 -3.65 -15.00
C SER A 229 3.27 -3.27 -15.26
N ARG A 230 2.48 -4.19 -15.83
CA ARG A 230 1.06 -3.98 -16.19
C ARG A 230 0.13 -3.70 -15.01
N GLY A 231 0.40 -4.24 -13.81
CA GLY A 231 -0.45 -4.00 -12.66
C GLY A 231 -0.05 -2.81 -11.79
N GLU A 232 1.24 -2.47 -11.71
CA GLU A 232 1.75 -1.30 -10.96
C GLU A 232 1.32 -0.01 -11.64
N PHE A 233 1.17 -0.08 -12.96
CA PHE A 233 0.52 0.96 -13.73
C PHE A 233 -0.86 1.32 -13.16
N ALA A 234 -1.73 0.36 -12.81
CA ALA A 234 -3.08 0.66 -12.32
C ALA A 234 -3.10 1.47 -11.02
N PHE A 235 -2.21 1.14 -10.07
CA PHE A 235 -2.12 1.83 -8.78
C PHE A 235 -1.60 3.26 -8.94
N CYS A 236 -0.61 3.45 -9.81
CA CYS A 236 0.15 4.71 -9.89
C CYS A 236 -0.14 5.54 -11.14
N MET A 237 -1.03 5.09 -12.04
CA MET A 237 -1.38 5.80 -13.28
C MET A 237 -1.83 7.24 -12.99
N MET A 238 -2.59 7.43 -11.91
CA MET A 238 -3.04 8.77 -11.51
C MET A 238 -1.88 9.68 -11.14
N ASP A 239 -0.87 9.15 -10.47
CA ASP A 239 0.36 9.87 -10.15
C ASP A 239 1.23 10.11 -11.39
N MET A 240 1.34 9.12 -12.28
CA MET A 240 2.07 9.26 -13.56
C MET A 240 1.53 10.42 -14.40
N LYS A 241 0.20 10.56 -14.50
CA LYS A 241 -0.47 11.66 -15.22
C LYS A 241 -0.24 13.02 -14.57
N ARG A 242 0.01 13.05 -13.25
CA ARG A 242 0.10 14.28 -12.45
C ARG A 242 1.52 14.72 -12.13
N LEU A 243 2.56 14.02 -12.59
CA LEU A 243 3.95 14.46 -12.47
C LEU A 243 4.13 15.86 -13.09
N ASP A 244 4.46 16.84 -12.24
CA ASP A 244 4.52 18.26 -12.57
C ASP A 244 5.92 18.83 -12.30
N ARG A 245 6.62 19.21 -13.38
CA ARG A 245 8.02 19.64 -13.29
C ARG A 245 8.18 20.97 -12.55
N ALA A 246 7.28 21.92 -12.79
CA ALA A 246 7.38 23.26 -12.20
C ALA A 246 7.20 23.21 -10.68
N THR A 247 6.26 22.39 -10.21
CA THR A 247 6.01 22.15 -8.79
C THR A 247 7.20 21.42 -8.16
N PHE A 248 7.75 20.41 -8.83
CA PHE A 248 8.96 19.72 -8.39
C PHE A 248 10.14 20.68 -8.23
N ASP A 249 10.45 21.51 -9.23
CA ASP A 249 11.55 22.47 -9.17
C ASP A 249 11.34 23.49 -8.04
N LYS A 250 10.09 23.93 -7.82
CA LYS A 250 9.74 24.82 -6.69
C LYS A 250 9.98 24.15 -5.34
N GLU A 251 9.64 22.87 -5.19
CA GLU A 251 9.92 22.10 -3.98
C GLU A 251 11.44 21.98 -3.76
N LEU A 252 12.20 21.61 -4.79
CA LEU A 252 13.67 21.50 -4.71
C LEU A 252 14.34 22.83 -4.35
N ALA A 253 13.83 23.96 -4.84
CA ALA A 253 14.37 25.28 -4.50
C ALA A 253 14.22 25.63 -3.00
N GLY A 254 13.23 25.04 -2.33
CA GLY A 254 13.06 25.14 -0.87
C GLY A 254 13.96 24.19 -0.08
N MET A 255 14.58 23.20 -0.74
CA MET A 255 15.48 22.23 -0.14
C MET A 255 16.92 22.77 -0.21
N LYS A 256 17.68 22.62 0.89
CA LYS A 256 19.11 23.00 0.94
C LYS A 256 19.95 21.90 0.29
N LEU A 257 19.85 21.74 -1.02
CA LEU A 257 20.55 20.70 -1.78
C LEU A 257 21.92 21.18 -2.23
N ASN A 258 22.92 20.30 -2.17
CA ASN A 258 24.17 20.49 -2.91
C ASN A 258 24.01 20.00 -4.36
N LEU A 259 25.07 20.11 -5.17
CA LEU A 259 25.00 19.73 -6.59
C LEU A 259 24.61 18.26 -6.79
N TYR A 260 25.11 17.35 -5.95
CA TYR A 260 24.75 15.92 -6.01
C TYR A 260 23.25 15.71 -5.79
N GLY A 261 22.70 16.29 -4.72
CA GLY A 261 21.27 16.16 -4.40
C GLY A 261 20.38 16.72 -5.50
N LYS A 262 20.75 17.88 -6.07
CA LYS A 262 20.00 18.52 -7.16
C LYS A 262 20.02 17.68 -8.43
N VAL A 263 21.20 17.24 -8.88
CA VAL A 263 21.36 16.39 -10.08
C VAL A 263 20.59 15.08 -9.91
N SER A 264 20.73 14.42 -8.76
CA SER A 264 20.04 13.17 -8.46
C SER A 264 18.52 13.34 -8.46
N ALA A 265 18.00 14.42 -7.86
CA ALA A 265 16.56 14.71 -7.83
C ALA A 265 16.00 14.90 -9.25
N VAL A 266 16.66 15.73 -10.04
CA VAL A 266 16.26 16.02 -11.44
C VAL A 266 16.30 14.73 -12.27
N GLN A 267 17.37 13.94 -12.17
CA GLN A 267 17.47 12.66 -12.88
C GLN A 267 16.35 11.68 -12.47
N ASN A 268 16.05 11.56 -11.17
CA ASN A 268 14.99 10.69 -10.69
C ASN A 268 13.61 11.11 -11.19
N PHE A 269 13.30 12.42 -11.21
CA PHE A 269 12.06 12.94 -11.79
C PHE A 269 11.96 12.63 -13.28
N GLN A 270 13.04 12.87 -14.01
CA GLN A 270 13.12 12.65 -15.44
C GLN A 270 12.91 11.18 -15.80
N ILE A 271 13.56 10.25 -15.08
CA ILE A 271 13.34 8.81 -15.22
C ILE A 271 11.87 8.46 -14.96
N ALA A 272 11.29 8.95 -13.87
CA ALA A 272 9.89 8.71 -13.54
C ALA A 272 8.96 9.20 -14.67
N LYS A 273 9.20 10.41 -15.20
CA LYS A 273 8.38 11.03 -16.25
C LYS A 273 8.51 10.30 -17.59
N ALA A 274 9.71 9.89 -17.97
CA ALA A 274 9.96 9.14 -19.21
C ALA A 274 9.25 7.78 -19.17
N LYS A 275 9.43 7.02 -18.08
CA LYS A 275 8.76 5.74 -17.84
C LYS A 275 7.23 5.88 -17.84
N ALA A 276 6.72 6.88 -17.11
CA ALA A 276 5.29 7.20 -17.06
C ALA A 276 4.74 7.50 -18.46
N SER A 277 5.42 8.36 -19.23
CA SER A 277 4.97 8.76 -20.56
C SER A 277 4.97 7.59 -21.54
N PHE A 278 5.98 6.72 -21.47
CA PHE A 278 6.03 5.49 -22.27
C PHE A 278 4.82 4.59 -21.99
N LEU A 279 4.54 4.28 -20.72
CA LEU A 279 3.42 3.42 -20.34
C LEU A 279 2.08 4.05 -20.70
N LEU A 280 1.88 5.33 -20.40
CA LEU A 280 0.64 6.06 -20.73
C LEU A 280 0.37 6.03 -22.24
N LYS A 281 1.40 6.28 -23.07
CA LYS A 281 1.28 6.19 -24.54
C LYS A 281 0.99 4.77 -25.01
N LYS A 282 1.70 3.77 -24.47
CA LYS A 282 1.50 2.35 -24.80
C LYS A 282 0.05 1.92 -24.56
N TYR A 283 -0.49 2.20 -23.38
CA TYR A 283 -1.87 1.81 -23.05
C TYR A 283 -2.93 2.67 -23.72
N ALA A 284 -2.66 3.96 -23.98
CA ALA A 284 -3.54 4.78 -24.81
C ALA A 284 -3.69 4.21 -26.23
N ALA A 285 -2.59 3.80 -26.86
CA ALA A 285 -2.62 3.20 -28.19
C ALA A 285 -3.35 1.84 -28.25
N LEU A 286 -3.41 1.12 -27.12
CA LEU A 286 -4.23 -0.10 -26.99
C LEU A 286 -5.72 0.27 -26.81
N ALA A 287 -6.02 1.27 -25.99
CA ALA A 287 -7.38 1.78 -25.76
C ALA A 287 -8.02 2.37 -27.02
N GLU A 288 -7.23 2.91 -27.96
CA GLU A 288 -7.71 3.37 -29.27
C GLU A 288 -8.26 2.24 -30.15
N LYS A 289 -7.83 0.99 -29.90
CA LYS A 289 -8.13 -0.17 -30.74
C LYS A 289 -9.05 -1.19 -30.07
N ASP A 290 -9.28 -1.08 -28.78
CA ASP A 290 -10.00 -2.07 -27.98
C ASP A 290 -10.75 -1.37 -26.82
N GLU A 291 -12.08 -1.45 -26.84
CA GLU A 291 -12.95 -0.80 -25.86
C GLU A 291 -12.75 -1.36 -24.43
N GLU A 292 -12.31 -2.61 -24.26
CA GLU A 292 -11.99 -3.13 -22.93
C GLU A 292 -10.71 -2.53 -22.38
N TRP A 293 -9.71 -2.26 -23.23
CA TRP A 293 -8.53 -1.50 -22.82
C TRP A 293 -8.86 -0.06 -22.44
N LYS A 294 -9.80 0.57 -23.17
CA LYS A 294 -10.30 1.90 -22.85
C LYS A 294 -11.06 1.94 -21.53
N ARG A 295 -11.93 0.95 -21.27
CA ARG A 295 -12.62 0.78 -19.99
C ARG A 295 -11.63 0.60 -18.85
N LEU A 296 -10.60 -0.22 -19.05
CA LEU A 296 -9.54 -0.45 -18.07
C LEU A 296 -8.74 0.82 -17.77
N LEU A 297 -8.37 1.61 -18.80
CA LEU A 297 -7.60 2.84 -18.65
C LEU A 297 -8.37 3.97 -17.96
N ALA A 298 -9.71 3.94 -18.01
CA ALA A 298 -10.57 4.88 -17.31
C ALA A 298 -10.80 4.51 -15.83
N ALA A 299 -10.63 3.23 -15.46
CA ALA A 299 -10.97 2.71 -14.15
C ALA A 299 -10.22 3.37 -12.97
N PRO A 300 -8.90 3.64 -13.04
CA PRO A 300 -8.22 4.31 -11.92
C PRO A 300 -8.76 5.71 -11.63
N GLU A 301 -9.06 6.53 -12.65
CA GLU A 301 -9.64 7.86 -12.44
C GLU A 301 -11.02 7.75 -11.79
N ALA A 302 -11.86 6.80 -12.24
CA ALA A 302 -13.17 6.57 -11.63
C ALA A 302 -13.05 6.18 -10.15
N GLY A 303 -12.10 5.32 -9.80
CA GLY A 303 -11.80 4.97 -8.40
C GLY A 303 -11.31 6.17 -7.58
N TRP A 304 -10.36 6.95 -8.13
CA TRP A 304 -9.88 8.18 -7.50
C TRP A 304 -11.03 9.16 -7.19
N GLN A 305 -11.88 9.44 -8.18
CA GLN A 305 -13.00 10.38 -8.02
C GLN A 305 -14.07 9.85 -7.06
N LEU A 306 -14.33 8.54 -7.09
CA LEU A 306 -15.22 7.90 -6.13
C LEU A 306 -14.70 8.05 -4.70
N TRP A 307 -13.39 7.87 -4.48
CA TRP A 307 -12.79 8.10 -3.18
C TRP A 307 -12.90 9.55 -2.74
N VAL A 308 -12.56 10.52 -3.61
CA VAL A 308 -12.66 11.96 -3.29
C VAL A 308 -14.08 12.34 -2.88
N LYS A 309 -15.09 11.89 -3.65
CA LYS A 309 -16.51 12.11 -3.33
C LYS A 309 -16.88 11.49 -1.98
N THR A 310 -16.39 10.29 -1.70
CA THR A 310 -16.66 9.57 -0.45
C THR A 310 -16.00 10.26 0.75
N TYR A 311 -14.76 10.74 0.57
CA TYR A 311 -14.03 11.52 1.55
C TYR A 311 -14.79 12.79 1.90
N GLU A 312 -15.19 13.60 0.93
CA GLU A 312 -15.93 14.84 1.20
C GLU A 312 -17.28 14.56 1.89
N ALA A 313 -18.01 13.52 1.48
CA ALA A 313 -19.28 13.14 2.09
C ALA A 313 -19.17 12.60 3.53
N ASN A 314 -17.98 12.13 3.94
CA ASN A 314 -17.72 11.51 5.24
C ASN A 314 -16.48 12.11 5.92
N LYS A 315 -16.19 13.39 5.65
CA LYS A 315 -14.98 14.08 6.09
C LYS A 315 -14.70 13.97 7.59
N PRO A 316 -15.71 14.08 8.50
CA PRO A 316 -15.47 13.89 9.93
C PRO A 316 -14.86 12.52 10.27
N ALA A 317 -15.30 11.45 9.59
CA ALA A 317 -14.77 10.10 9.83
C ALA A 317 -13.30 10.00 9.41
N PHE A 318 -12.96 10.48 8.21
CA PHE A 318 -11.58 10.42 7.71
C PHE A 318 -10.62 11.29 8.53
N GLU A 319 -11.05 12.47 8.99
CA GLU A 319 -10.21 13.31 9.87
C GLU A 319 -10.01 12.67 11.25
N ALA A 320 -11.03 12.01 11.81
CA ALA A 320 -10.89 11.24 13.05
C ALA A 320 -9.92 10.07 12.90
N ILE A 321 -9.99 9.33 11.78
CA ILE A 321 -9.03 8.26 11.45
C ILE A 321 -7.61 8.82 11.33
N LYS A 322 -7.42 9.94 10.62
CA LYS A 322 -6.11 10.58 10.47
C LYS A 322 -5.52 11.02 11.81
N LYS A 323 -6.35 11.63 12.66
CA LYS A 323 -5.97 12.02 14.03
C LYS A 323 -5.62 10.79 14.89
N PHE A 324 -6.37 9.70 14.74
CA PHE A 324 -6.06 8.43 15.40
C PHE A 324 -4.72 7.88 14.92
N ASP A 325 -4.49 7.79 13.60
CA ASP A 325 -3.25 7.26 13.03
C ASP A 325 -2.03 8.07 13.49
N ALA A 326 -2.12 9.40 13.50
CA ALA A 326 -1.06 10.28 14.00
C ALA A 326 -0.73 10.01 15.48
N LYS A 327 -1.73 9.71 16.32
CA LYS A 327 -1.50 9.30 17.71
C LYS A 327 -0.91 7.91 17.81
N ALA A 328 -1.44 6.97 17.03
CA ALA A 328 -1.03 5.57 17.05
C ALA A 328 0.41 5.39 16.53
N ALA A 329 0.83 6.24 15.59
CA ALA A 329 2.18 6.23 15.04
C ALA A 329 3.26 6.64 16.06
N LYS A 330 2.89 7.36 17.13
CA LYS A 330 3.78 7.68 18.26
C LYS A 330 4.05 6.50 19.20
N GLY A 331 3.39 5.35 19.01
CA GLY A 331 3.64 4.12 19.77
C GLY A 331 3.20 4.13 21.24
N SER A 332 2.65 5.24 21.75
CA SER A 332 2.23 5.35 23.16
C SER A 332 0.81 4.83 23.39
N LYS A 333 0.65 3.77 24.19
CA LYS A 333 -0.68 3.30 24.65
C LYS A 333 -1.47 4.41 25.35
N LYS A 334 -0.79 5.26 26.12
CA LYS A 334 -1.42 6.42 26.78
C LYS A 334 -1.99 7.42 25.77
N ALA A 335 -1.34 7.60 24.61
CA ALA A 335 -1.85 8.50 23.56
C ALA A 335 -3.14 7.97 22.91
N LEU A 336 -3.39 6.67 23.02
CA LEU A 336 -4.60 6.00 22.54
C LEU A 336 -5.67 5.83 23.63
N ALA A 337 -5.43 6.25 24.87
CA ALA A 337 -6.48 6.18 25.89
C ALA A 337 -7.68 7.06 25.50
N GLY A 338 -8.88 6.49 25.57
CA GLY A 338 -10.15 7.17 25.27
C GLY A 338 -10.45 7.34 23.78
N CYS A 339 -9.70 6.72 22.85
CA CYS A 339 -9.99 6.87 21.42
C CYS A 339 -11.32 6.23 20.99
N GLY A 340 -11.88 5.32 21.79
CA GLY A 340 -13.00 4.48 21.36
C GLY A 340 -14.30 5.24 21.18
N ALA A 341 -14.60 6.20 22.06
CA ALA A 341 -15.90 6.87 22.08
C ALA A 341 -16.21 7.61 20.76
N GLU A 342 -15.26 8.42 20.27
CA GLU A 342 -15.37 9.16 19.00
C GLU A 342 -15.48 8.19 17.81
N LEU A 343 -14.59 7.20 17.74
CA LEU A 343 -14.56 6.23 16.64
C LEU A 343 -15.81 5.35 16.59
N HIS A 344 -16.33 4.92 17.75
CA HIS A 344 -17.56 4.12 17.82
C HIS A 344 -18.78 4.93 17.38
N ALA A 345 -18.85 6.21 17.76
CA ALA A 345 -19.93 7.08 17.34
C ALA A 345 -19.95 7.23 15.81
N LEU A 346 -18.79 7.49 15.20
CA LEU A 346 -18.65 7.62 13.74
C LEU A 346 -18.96 6.32 13.00
N PHE A 347 -18.48 5.18 13.51
CA PHE A 347 -18.81 3.86 12.93
C PHE A 347 -20.30 3.55 13.05
N HIS A 348 -20.92 3.82 14.20
CA HIS A 348 -22.36 3.66 14.39
C HIS A 348 -23.15 4.56 13.43
N GLU A 349 -22.76 5.83 13.27
CA GLU A 349 -23.39 6.76 12.33
C GLU A 349 -23.34 6.20 10.90
N HIS A 350 -22.15 5.79 10.43
CA HIS A 350 -21.96 5.20 9.10
C HIS A 350 -22.84 3.97 8.87
N MET A 351 -22.83 3.03 9.82
CA MET A 351 -23.59 1.78 9.73
C MET A 351 -25.10 2.00 9.78
N SER A 352 -25.57 2.86 10.69
CA SER A 352 -27.02 3.11 10.89
C SER A 352 -27.64 3.92 9.75
N LYS A 353 -26.87 4.78 9.06
CA LYS A 353 -27.38 5.61 7.96
C LYS A 353 -27.92 4.80 6.79
N LYS A 354 -27.31 3.66 6.44
CA LYS A 354 -27.75 2.83 5.29
C LYS A 354 -28.74 1.72 5.66
N LYS A 355 -28.96 1.44 6.95
CA LYS A 355 -29.94 0.45 7.45
C LYS A 355 -29.86 -0.90 6.73
N ALA A 356 -28.76 -1.62 6.90
CA ALA A 356 -28.55 -2.93 6.27
C ALA A 356 -29.73 -3.88 6.51
N LYS A 357 -30.15 -4.63 5.49
CA LYS A 357 -31.32 -5.51 5.58
C LYS A 357 -30.94 -6.96 5.91
N SER A 358 -29.66 -7.27 5.83
CA SER A 358 -29.07 -8.58 6.09
C SER A 358 -27.70 -8.42 6.73
N PHE A 359 -27.19 -9.52 7.29
CA PHE A 359 -25.82 -9.55 7.81
C PHE A 359 -24.79 -9.31 6.70
N GLU A 360 -25.00 -9.86 5.50
CA GLU A 360 -24.11 -9.64 4.35
C GLU A 360 -24.06 -8.16 3.93
N ASP A 361 -25.21 -7.47 3.91
CA ASP A 361 -25.25 -6.03 3.64
C ASP A 361 -24.47 -5.24 4.69
N ALA A 362 -24.57 -5.64 5.97
CA ALA A 362 -23.83 -5.01 7.05
C ALA A 362 -22.32 -5.29 6.95
N GLN A 363 -21.91 -6.50 6.54
CA GLN A 363 -20.51 -6.81 6.29
C GLN A 363 -19.93 -5.94 5.17
N LYS A 364 -20.65 -5.82 4.04
CA LYS A 364 -20.26 -4.93 2.93
C LYS A 364 -20.15 -3.47 3.38
N LEU A 365 -21.06 -3.01 4.24
CA LEU A 365 -21.04 -1.64 4.77
C LEU A 365 -19.89 -1.39 5.75
N ALA A 366 -19.64 -2.34 6.66
CA ALA A 366 -18.56 -2.28 7.65
C ALA A 366 -17.17 -2.35 7.00
N THR A 367 -17.09 -2.85 5.76
CA THR A 367 -15.85 -3.01 5.00
C THR A 367 -15.81 -2.13 3.75
N ASP A 368 -16.69 -1.15 3.61
CA ASP A 368 -16.60 -0.18 2.51
C ASP A 368 -15.50 0.87 2.76
N MET A 369 -15.32 1.82 1.82
CA MET A 369 -14.30 2.87 1.88
C MET A 369 -14.29 3.71 3.18
N VAL A 370 -15.41 3.78 3.90
CA VAL A 370 -15.53 4.53 5.16
C VAL A 370 -15.49 3.56 6.34
N GLY A 371 -16.24 2.46 6.26
CA GLY A 371 -16.37 1.46 7.32
C GLY A 371 -15.04 0.78 7.63
N TYR A 372 -14.29 0.36 6.60
CA TYR A 372 -13.04 -0.38 6.78
C TYR A 372 -11.98 0.42 7.58
N PRO A 373 -11.59 1.65 7.20
CA PRO A 373 -10.58 2.37 7.96
C PRO A 373 -11.06 2.77 9.36
N LEU A 374 -12.36 3.03 9.56
CA LEU A 374 -12.94 3.23 10.90
C LEU A 374 -12.83 1.97 11.75
N LEU A 375 -13.15 0.81 11.18
CA LEU A 375 -13.09 -0.46 11.87
C LEU A 375 -11.67 -0.83 12.28
N ILE A 376 -10.67 -0.58 11.41
CA ILE A 376 -9.25 -0.76 11.79
C ILE A 376 -8.86 0.15 12.95
N ALA A 377 -9.22 1.44 12.88
CA ALA A 377 -8.93 2.39 13.95
C ALA A 377 -9.58 1.94 15.27
N LEU A 378 -10.83 1.47 15.21
CA LEU A 378 -11.56 0.90 16.35
C LEU A 378 -10.87 -0.34 16.92
N MET A 379 -10.53 -1.32 16.08
CA MET A 379 -9.83 -2.54 16.53
C MET A 379 -8.51 -2.21 17.23
N ARG A 380 -7.73 -1.28 16.67
CA ARG A 380 -6.46 -0.86 17.29
C ARG A 380 -6.69 -0.09 18.60
N CYS A 381 -7.72 0.74 18.66
CA CYS A 381 -8.12 1.45 19.86
C CYS A 381 -8.54 0.49 20.98
N ASP A 382 -9.44 -0.43 20.66
CA ASP A 382 -9.93 -1.46 21.58
C ASP A 382 -8.80 -2.36 22.09
N ALA A 383 -7.89 -2.78 21.21
CA ALA A 383 -6.71 -3.53 21.60
C ALA A 383 -5.80 -2.73 22.57
N ALA A 384 -5.59 -1.44 22.30
CA ALA A 384 -4.80 -0.56 23.18
C ALA A 384 -5.44 -0.35 24.55
N GLU A 385 -6.78 -0.38 24.64
CA GLU A 385 -7.57 -0.31 25.86
C GLU A 385 -7.86 -1.69 26.49
N ALA A 386 -7.22 -2.76 26.00
CA ALA A 386 -7.41 -4.14 26.44
C ALA A 386 -8.86 -4.67 26.31
N ARG A 387 -9.66 -4.10 25.41
CA ARG A 387 -11.00 -4.56 25.04
C ARG A 387 -10.91 -5.60 23.92
N TYR A 388 -10.39 -6.78 24.24
CA TYR A 388 -10.07 -7.80 23.24
C TYR A 388 -11.29 -8.45 22.56
N LEU A 389 -12.42 -8.60 23.26
CA LEU A 389 -13.62 -9.23 22.71
C LEU A 389 -14.20 -8.47 21.50
N PRO A 390 -14.37 -7.12 21.55
CA PRO A 390 -14.67 -6.31 20.37
C PRO A 390 -13.74 -6.54 19.18
N VAL A 391 -12.42 -6.66 19.42
CA VAL A 391 -11.43 -6.86 18.35
C VAL A 391 -11.63 -8.19 17.64
N ALA A 392 -11.81 -9.28 18.38
CA ALA A 392 -12.09 -10.58 17.77
C ALA A 392 -13.47 -10.64 17.11
N ALA A 393 -14.47 -9.98 17.70
CA ALA A 393 -15.78 -9.87 17.06
C ALA A 393 -15.69 -9.12 15.72
N ALA A 394 -14.96 -7.99 15.65
CA ALA A 394 -14.73 -7.28 14.39
C ALA A 394 -14.00 -8.16 13.36
N GLN A 395 -12.97 -8.88 13.80
CA GLN A 395 -12.21 -9.80 12.95
C GLN A 395 -13.10 -10.86 12.31
N ASP A 396 -13.82 -11.61 13.14
CA ASP A 396 -14.67 -12.73 12.73
C ASP A 396 -15.81 -12.28 11.83
N LEU A 397 -16.42 -11.14 12.17
CA LEU A 397 -17.60 -10.66 11.48
C LEU A 397 -17.25 -10.00 10.15
N PHE A 398 -16.13 -9.27 10.06
CA PHE A 398 -15.93 -8.34 8.94
C PHE A 398 -14.62 -8.58 8.19
N MET A 399 -13.51 -8.88 8.87
CA MET A 399 -12.18 -8.73 8.27
C MET A 399 -11.75 -9.92 7.41
N ASN A 400 -12.29 -11.12 7.62
CA ASN A 400 -11.89 -12.34 6.90
C ASN A 400 -12.06 -12.26 5.37
N GLN A 401 -12.96 -11.42 4.87
CA GLN A 401 -13.20 -11.20 3.43
C GLN A 401 -13.06 -9.72 3.03
N ALA A 402 -12.60 -8.88 3.95
CA ALA A 402 -12.51 -7.44 3.70
C ALA A 402 -11.42 -7.14 2.66
N LYS A 403 -11.77 -6.26 1.71
CA LYS A 403 -10.78 -5.57 0.89
C LYS A 403 -10.17 -4.45 1.71
N ALA A 404 -8.89 -4.17 1.47
CA ALA A 404 -8.24 -3.07 2.14
C ALA A 404 -8.67 -1.75 1.50
N HIS A 405 -9.25 -0.84 2.28
CA HIS A 405 -9.52 0.53 1.85
C HIS A 405 -8.67 1.51 2.65
N ARG A 406 -8.15 2.54 1.98
CA ARG A 406 -7.33 3.57 2.65
C ARG A 406 -7.57 4.94 2.03
N GLY A 407 -7.09 5.11 0.81
CA GLY A 407 -7.02 6.38 0.11
C GLY A 407 -7.35 6.22 -1.38
N PRO A 408 -7.13 7.29 -2.16
CA PRO A 408 -7.55 7.33 -3.55
C PRO A 408 -6.79 6.36 -4.47
N ARG A 409 -5.55 5.96 -4.14
CA ARG A 409 -4.75 5.02 -4.94
C ARG A 409 -5.20 3.58 -4.73
N PHE A 410 -5.54 3.21 -3.49
CA PHE A 410 -6.17 1.91 -3.24
C PHE A 410 -7.50 1.80 -3.99
N GLU A 411 -8.33 2.84 -3.97
CA GLU A 411 -9.62 2.81 -4.69
C GLU A 411 -9.41 2.80 -6.22
N SER A 412 -8.40 3.52 -6.73
CA SER A 412 -8.00 3.45 -8.14
C SER A 412 -7.62 2.02 -8.55
N TYR A 413 -6.85 1.34 -7.70
CA TYR A 413 -6.44 -0.04 -7.91
C TYR A 413 -7.63 -1.01 -7.86
N ASP A 414 -8.50 -0.91 -6.84
CA ASP A 414 -9.67 -1.79 -6.68
C ASP A 414 -10.68 -1.64 -7.81
N MET A 415 -10.90 -0.41 -8.29
CA MET A 415 -11.74 -0.16 -9.47
C MET A 415 -11.13 -0.80 -10.72
N THR A 416 -9.81 -0.72 -10.88
CA THR A 416 -9.12 -1.36 -12.02
C THR A 416 -9.20 -2.88 -11.96
N LEU A 417 -9.03 -3.47 -10.77
CA LEU A 417 -9.22 -4.90 -10.56
C LEU A 417 -10.63 -5.36 -10.89
N THR A 418 -11.64 -4.58 -10.50
CA THR A 418 -13.04 -4.88 -10.79
C THR A 418 -13.27 -4.94 -12.30
N VAL A 419 -12.84 -3.90 -13.02
CA VAL A 419 -12.93 -3.87 -14.49
C VAL A 419 -12.13 -5.01 -15.14
N LEU A 420 -10.91 -5.28 -14.68
CA LEU A 420 -10.10 -6.38 -15.22
C LEU A 420 -10.77 -7.74 -15.02
N ASN A 421 -11.35 -8.00 -13.85
CA ASN A 421 -12.05 -9.26 -13.59
C ASN A 421 -13.27 -9.41 -14.50
N ASP A 422 -14.02 -8.34 -14.74
CA ASP A 422 -15.13 -8.34 -15.69
C ASP A 422 -14.64 -8.65 -17.12
N ILE A 423 -13.56 -8.01 -17.57
CA ILE A 423 -12.94 -8.28 -18.87
C ILE A 423 -12.57 -9.74 -19.01
N ARG A 424 -11.92 -10.32 -18.00
CA ARG A 424 -11.42 -11.70 -18.05
C ARG A 424 -12.51 -12.75 -17.92
N ALA A 425 -13.63 -12.42 -17.27
CA ALA A 425 -14.81 -13.29 -17.25
C ALA A 425 -15.38 -13.49 -18.67
N ASP A 426 -15.21 -12.51 -19.55
CA ASP A 426 -15.64 -12.57 -20.96
C ASP A 426 -14.51 -12.99 -21.92
N ARG A 427 -13.28 -12.53 -21.68
CA ARG A 427 -12.09 -12.72 -22.53
C ARG A 427 -10.99 -13.46 -21.78
N GLU A 428 -11.03 -14.79 -21.80
CA GLU A 428 -10.07 -15.66 -21.12
C GLU A 428 -8.60 -15.35 -21.49
N LYS A 429 -8.36 -14.98 -22.77
CA LYS A 429 -7.04 -14.63 -23.32
C LYS A 429 -6.69 -13.14 -23.24
N PHE A 430 -7.38 -12.35 -22.41
CA PHE A 430 -6.97 -10.96 -22.19
C PHE A 430 -5.53 -10.93 -21.65
N PRO A 431 -4.62 -10.13 -22.22
CA PRO A 431 -3.18 -10.28 -21.99
C PRO A 431 -2.73 -9.83 -20.58
N LEU A 432 -3.65 -9.40 -19.71
CA LEU A 432 -3.38 -9.11 -18.30
C LEU A 432 -3.86 -10.26 -17.41
N GLU A 433 -2.94 -10.99 -16.79
CA GLU A 433 -3.29 -12.15 -15.95
C GLU A 433 -3.71 -11.77 -14.52
N ARG A 434 -3.16 -10.71 -13.95
CA ARG A 434 -3.58 -10.08 -12.68
C ARG A 434 -2.78 -8.80 -12.51
N THR A 435 -3.38 -7.76 -11.93
CA THR A 435 -2.59 -6.57 -11.57
C THR A 435 -1.72 -6.89 -10.36
N TYR A 436 -0.43 -7.06 -10.58
CA TYR A 436 0.59 -6.94 -9.53
C TYR A 436 1.07 -5.48 -9.54
N PRO A 437 1.06 -4.77 -8.41
CA PRO A 437 1.33 -5.24 -7.08
C PRO A 437 0.03 -5.50 -6.35
N SER A 438 0.07 -6.49 -5.46
CA SER A 438 -0.92 -6.47 -4.38
C SER A 438 -0.70 -5.18 -3.59
N PRO A 439 -1.77 -4.46 -3.20
CA PRO A 439 -1.62 -3.32 -2.32
C PRO A 439 -0.76 -3.71 -1.12
N PRO A 440 0.09 -2.81 -0.61
CA PRO A 440 1.05 -3.12 0.44
C PRO A 440 0.33 -3.79 1.62
N SER A 441 0.95 -4.83 2.19
CA SER A 441 0.37 -5.62 3.26
C SER A 441 0.09 -4.82 4.52
N THR A 442 0.62 -3.59 4.66
CA THR A 442 0.50 -2.74 5.85
C THR A 442 -0.94 -2.61 6.35
N GLY A 443 -1.90 -2.39 5.46
CA GLY A 443 -3.31 -2.30 5.85
C GLY A 443 -3.81 -3.59 6.51
N ARG A 444 -3.38 -4.75 6.00
CA ARG A 444 -3.64 -6.06 6.63
C ARG A 444 -2.84 -6.23 7.92
N GLN A 445 -1.57 -5.81 7.93
CA GLN A 445 -0.72 -5.87 9.11
C GLN A 445 -1.30 -5.04 10.27
N LEU A 446 -1.96 -3.91 10.03
CA LEU A 446 -2.48 -3.05 11.09
C LEU A 446 -3.65 -3.66 11.86
N TRP A 447 -4.65 -4.22 11.17
CA TRP A 447 -5.72 -4.92 11.87
C TRP A 447 -5.23 -6.26 12.42
N TYR A 448 -4.33 -6.95 11.71
CA TYR A 448 -3.76 -8.21 12.17
C TYR A 448 -2.97 -8.01 13.47
N LYS A 449 -2.15 -6.96 13.58
CA LYS A 449 -1.46 -6.58 14.83
C LYS A 449 -2.42 -6.27 15.99
N ALA A 450 -3.61 -5.74 15.72
CA ALA A 450 -4.63 -5.57 16.75
C ALA A 450 -5.23 -6.93 17.16
N TYR A 451 -5.52 -7.78 16.18
CA TYR A 451 -6.07 -9.11 16.39
C TYR A 451 -5.08 -10.06 17.09
N GLU A 452 -3.79 -10.02 16.77
CA GLU A 452 -2.73 -10.79 17.45
C GLU A 452 -2.70 -10.52 18.96
N GLN A 453 -3.04 -9.30 19.40
CA GLN A 453 -3.12 -8.97 20.83
C GLN A 453 -4.27 -9.69 21.55
N THR A 454 -5.23 -10.24 20.81
CA THR A 454 -6.32 -11.05 21.36
C THR A 454 -5.90 -12.50 21.60
N PHE A 455 -4.79 -12.96 21.02
CA PHE A 455 -4.34 -14.35 21.11
C PHE A 455 -4.10 -14.75 22.57
N ASN A 456 -4.73 -15.86 22.97
CA ASN A 456 -4.74 -16.38 24.35
C ASN A 456 -5.33 -15.44 25.41
N LYS A 457 -5.83 -14.26 25.02
CA LYS A 457 -6.47 -13.29 25.95
C LYS A 457 -7.96 -13.50 26.08
N ILE A 458 -8.57 -14.07 25.04
CA ILE A 458 -10.02 -14.36 25.01
C ILE A 458 -10.27 -15.76 24.46
N SER A 459 -11.37 -16.35 24.90
CA SER A 459 -11.98 -17.54 24.32
C SER A 459 -13.47 -17.25 24.31
N TYR A 460 -14.15 -17.43 23.19
CA TYR A 460 -15.55 -17.03 23.10
C TYR A 460 -16.49 -18.17 22.70
N ASP A 461 -17.64 -18.18 23.36
CA ASP A 461 -18.78 -19.01 23.05
C ASP A 461 -19.83 -18.23 22.25
N LYS A 462 -20.80 -18.96 21.70
CA LYS A 462 -21.97 -18.37 21.04
C LYS A 462 -23.12 -18.31 22.02
N GLY A 463 -23.77 -17.15 22.12
CA GLY A 463 -25.04 -16.99 22.81
C GLY A 463 -26.15 -16.60 21.87
N VAL A 464 -27.36 -17.07 22.11
CA VAL A 464 -28.54 -16.71 21.30
C VAL A 464 -29.72 -16.56 22.25
N GLY A 465 -30.48 -15.47 22.18
CA GLY A 465 -31.66 -15.33 23.04
C GLY A 465 -32.55 -14.15 22.70
N GLN A 466 -33.82 -14.23 23.12
CA GLN A 466 -34.74 -13.10 23.04
C GLN A 466 -34.65 -12.28 24.33
N ILE A 467 -34.36 -10.99 24.17
CA ILE A 467 -34.15 -10.05 25.28
C ILE A 467 -35.45 -9.93 26.09
N LYS A 468 -35.35 -10.15 27.39
CA LYS A 468 -36.41 -9.92 28.39
C LYS A 468 -36.30 -8.51 28.96
N ASP A 469 -35.12 -8.13 29.41
CA ASP A 469 -34.86 -6.84 30.06
C ASP A 469 -33.43 -6.36 29.75
N VAL A 470 -33.26 -5.04 29.75
CA VAL A 470 -31.99 -4.34 29.49
C VAL A 470 -31.80 -3.32 30.60
N SER A 471 -30.83 -3.55 31.49
CA SER A 471 -30.58 -2.68 32.64
C SER A 471 -29.16 -2.13 32.65
N LYS A 472 -29.02 -0.80 32.77
CA LYS A 472 -27.70 -0.15 32.82
C LYS A 472 -27.00 -0.44 34.16
N LYS A 473 -25.72 -0.79 34.09
CA LYS A 473 -24.84 -1.09 35.23
C LYS A 473 -23.47 -0.45 34.97
N GLY A 474 -23.36 0.85 35.23
CA GLY A 474 -22.13 1.61 34.97
C GLY A 474 -21.86 1.78 33.47
N ASP A 475 -20.69 1.32 33.03
CA ASP A 475 -20.22 1.24 31.63
C ASP A 475 -20.72 -0.02 30.90
N MET A 476 -21.39 -0.92 31.62
CA MET A 476 -22.00 -2.13 31.09
C MET A 476 -23.53 -2.02 31.09
N VAL A 477 -24.16 -2.87 30.30
CA VAL A 477 -25.61 -3.08 30.23
C VAL A 477 -25.87 -4.56 30.42
N LEU A 478 -26.57 -4.92 31.49
CA LEU A 478 -26.97 -6.29 31.75
C LEU A 478 -28.20 -6.61 30.89
N VAL A 479 -28.04 -7.57 29.98
CA VAL A 479 -29.10 -8.08 29.13
C VAL A 479 -29.55 -9.43 29.68
N THR A 480 -30.84 -9.53 30.02
CA THR A 480 -31.45 -10.80 30.45
C THR A 480 -32.32 -11.37 29.33
N PHE A 481 -32.47 -12.68 29.31
CA PHE A 481 -33.20 -13.38 28.25
C PHE A 481 -34.40 -14.14 28.80
N LYS A 482 -35.42 -14.30 27.96
CA LYS A 482 -36.50 -15.26 28.22
C LYS A 482 -36.24 -16.55 27.46
N THR A 483 -36.73 -17.66 28.01
CA THR A 483 -36.76 -18.93 27.28
C THR A 483 -37.64 -18.79 26.06
N VAL A 484 -37.07 -19.01 24.88
CA VAL A 484 -37.80 -18.98 23.61
C VAL A 484 -37.56 -20.24 22.83
N LYS A 485 -38.62 -20.67 22.13
CA LYS A 485 -38.53 -21.72 21.11
C LYS A 485 -38.68 -21.04 19.75
N TRP A 486 -37.78 -21.34 18.83
CA TRP A 486 -37.88 -20.88 17.43
C TRP A 486 -37.64 -22.05 16.48
N LYS A 487 -37.95 -21.84 15.21
CA LYS A 487 -37.70 -22.80 14.14
C LYS A 487 -36.58 -22.26 13.26
N GLU A 488 -35.58 -23.07 12.96
CA GLU A 488 -34.53 -22.72 12.00
C GLU A 488 -34.38 -23.82 10.96
N GLN A 489 -33.91 -23.46 9.77
CA GLN A 489 -33.53 -24.45 8.77
C GLN A 489 -32.11 -24.92 9.06
N GLU A 490 -31.97 -26.22 9.28
CA GLU A 490 -30.67 -26.87 9.44
C GLU A 490 -30.37 -27.67 8.18
N ALA A 491 -29.18 -27.44 7.64
CA ALA A 491 -28.64 -28.24 6.55
C ALA A 491 -28.40 -29.67 7.06
N TYR A 492 -28.86 -30.67 6.31
CA TYR A 492 -28.65 -32.07 6.60
C TYR A 492 -28.46 -32.85 5.30
N GLY A 493 -27.84 -34.03 5.41
CA GLY A 493 -27.60 -34.89 4.24
C GLY A 493 -26.82 -34.17 3.14
N CYS A 494 -25.85 -33.33 3.51
CA CYS A 494 -24.97 -32.64 2.57
C CYS A 494 -24.13 -33.66 1.82
N VAL A 495 -24.25 -33.67 0.49
CA VAL A 495 -23.41 -34.48 -0.39
C VAL A 495 -22.45 -33.58 -1.16
N ASN A 496 -21.17 -33.96 -1.19
CA ASN A 496 -20.19 -33.27 -2.03
C ASN A 496 -20.63 -33.39 -3.50
N THR A 497 -20.63 -32.28 -4.21
CA THR A 497 -20.77 -32.25 -5.66
C THR A 497 -19.42 -32.61 -6.30
N ARG A 498 -19.37 -32.69 -7.63
CA ARG A 498 -18.10 -32.85 -8.37
C ARG A 498 -17.39 -31.52 -8.60
N ARG A 499 -17.89 -30.40 -8.07
CA ARG A 499 -17.29 -29.08 -8.24
C ARG A 499 -16.41 -28.75 -7.05
N ILE A 500 -15.15 -28.39 -7.30
CA ILE A 500 -14.22 -27.94 -6.26
C ILE A 500 -14.69 -26.57 -5.77
N TYR A 501 -14.92 -26.44 -4.46
CA TYR A 501 -15.24 -25.18 -3.78
C TYR A 501 -13.96 -24.39 -3.47
N ARG A 502 -12.96 -25.04 -2.86
CA ARG A 502 -11.62 -24.48 -2.68
C ARG A 502 -10.56 -25.57 -2.55
N ILE A 503 -9.31 -25.20 -2.76
CA ILE A 503 -8.13 -26.00 -2.40
C ILE A 503 -7.64 -25.45 -1.06
N ARG A 504 -7.52 -26.30 -0.04
CA ARG A 504 -6.95 -25.93 1.26
C ARG A 504 -5.43 -25.75 1.16
N ASP A 505 -4.86 -25.12 2.16
CA ASP A 505 -3.42 -24.86 2.24
C ASP A 505 -2.58 -26.15 2.29
N ASP A 506 -3.18 -27.26 2.72
CA ASP A 506 -2.57 -28.61 2.71
C ASP A 506 -2.74 -29.36 1.36
N GLY A 507 -3.31 -28.71 0.34
CA GLY A 507 -3.59 -29.29 -0.97
C GLY A 507 -4.91 -30.08 -1.05
N THR A 508 -5.66 -30.21 0.05
CA THR A 508 -6.94 -30.94 0.06
C THR A 508 -8.02 -30.17 -0.71
N LEU A 509 -8.71 -30.87 -1.63
CA LEU A 509 -9.86 -30.31 -2.35
C LEU A 509 -11.11 -30.34 -1.45
N GLU A 510 -11.63 -29.17 -1.08
CA GLU A 510 -13.00 -29.05 -0.58
C GLU A 510 -13.95 -28.93 -1.77
N TYR A 511 -14.96 -29.79 -1.82
CA TYR A 511 -15.99 -29.77 -2.85
C TYR A 511 -17.20 -28.95 -2.40
N GLU A 512 -17.87 -28.29 -3.34
CA GLU A 512 -19.15 -27.63 -3.10
C GLU A 512 -20.15 -28.67 -2.62
N GLN A 513 -20.90 -28.36 -1.56
CA GLN A 513 -21.87 -29.29 -0.97
C GLN A 513 -23.29 -28.95 -1.40
N ARG A 514 -24.04 -29.98 -1.79
CA ARG A 514 -25.49 -29.87 -1.98
C ARG A 514 -26.19 -30.45 -0.76
N CYS A 515 -26.76 -29.56 0.06
CA CYS A 515 -27.48 -29.93 1.28
C CYS A 515 -28.98 -29.98 1.06
N LYS A 516 -29.67 -30.87 1.79
CA LYS A 516 -31.11 -30.74 2.04
C LYS A 516 -31.31 -29.86 3.28
N PHE A 517 -32.45 -29.21 3.39
CA PHE A 517 -32.78 -28.37 4.55
C PHE A 517 -34.02 -28.91 5.24
N LYS A 518 -33.97 -29.03 6.57
CA LYS A 518 -35.12 -29.39 7.40
C LYS A 518 -35.34 -28.33 8.46
N THR A 519 -36.58 -28.09 8.81
CA THR A 519 -36.92 -27.19 9.91
C THR A 519 -36.74 -27.92 11.23
N VAL A 520 -35.84 -27.44 12.08
CA VAL A 520 -35.63 -27.95 13.43
C VAL A 520 -36.12 -26.94 14.47
N GLY A 521 -36.74 -27.44 15.53
CA GLY A 521 -37.07 -26.63 16.70
C GLY A 521 -35.81 -26.42 17.53
N ARG A 522 -35.53 -25.16 17.87
CA ARG A 522 -34.50 -24.78 18.83
C ARG A 522 -35.16 -24.17 20.05
N SER A 523 -34.50 -24.29 21.19
CA SER A 523 -34.83 -23.53 22.38
C SER A 523 -33.55 -22.92 22.94
N SER A 524 -33.63 -21.69 23.41
CA SER A 524 -32.54 -21.10 24.19
C SER A 524 -33.06 -20.48 25.47
N THR A 525 -32.33 -20.76 26.54
CA THR A 525 -32.40 -20.09 27.83
C THR A 525 -31.02 -19.50 28.08
N GLN A 526 -30.69 -18.46 27.34
CA GLN A 526 -29.42 -17.76 27.50
C GLN A 526 -29.35 -17.14 28.89
N GLU A 527 -28.28 -17.42 29.63
CA GLU A 527 -28.02 -16.75 30.91
C GLU A 527 -27.79 -15.25 30.70
N PRO A 528 -28.01 -14.40 31.71
CA PRO A 528 -27.73 -12.97 31.62
C PRO A 528 -26.30 -12.69 31.11
N VAL A 529 -26.19 -11.73 30.20
CA VAL A 529 -24.91 -11.32 29.60
C VAL A 529 -24.74 -9.81 29.77
N SER A 530 -23.57 -9.40 30.24
CA SER A 530 -23.18 -8.00 30.30
C SER A 530 -22.63 -7.55 28.94
N VAL A 531 -23.21 -6.51 28.35
CA VAL A 531 -22.77 -5.94 27.07
C VAL A 531 -22.20 -4.54 27.34
N PRO A 532 -21.02 -4.16 26.82
CA PRO A 532 -20.52 -2.80 27.01
C PRO A 532 -21.50 -1.77 26.45
N ALA A 533 -21.67 -0.63 27.13
CA ALA A 533 -22.75 0.31 26.84
C ALA A 533 -22.74 0.85 25.39
N ASN A 534 -21.56 1.03 24.80
CA ASN A 534 -21.41 1.41 23.38
C ASN A 534 -21.89 0.32 22.42
N PHE A 535 -21.84 -0.95 22.80
CA PHE A 535 -22.34 -2.09 22.02
C PHE A 535 -23.79 -2.48 22.35
N ALA A 536 -24.35 -1.98 23.45
CA ALA A 536 -25.73 -2.24 23.86
C ALA A 536 -26.72 -1.19 23.32
N LYS A 537 -26.24 -0.16 22.62
CA LYS A 537 -27.06 0.95 22.14
C LYS A 537 -28.17 0.45 21.20
N GLY A 538 -29.42 0.73 21.56
CA GLY A 538 -30.59 0.34 20.78
C GLY A 538 -31.11 -1.08 21.04
N LEU A 539 -30.44 -1.88 21.88
CA LEU A 539 -31.00 -3.16 22.34
C LEU A 539 -32.23 -2.91 23.21
N ALA A 540 -33.31 -3.66 22.97
CA ALA A 540 -34.56 -3.51 23.69
C ALA A 540 -35.25 -4.88 23.92
N PRO A 541 -36.14 -4.97 24.94
CA PRO A 541 -36.98 -6.14 25.15
C PRO A 541 -37.71 -6.60 23.88
N GLY A 542 -37.80 -7.92 23.69
CA GLY A 542 -38.45 -8.55 22.55
C GLY A 542 -37.56 -8.76 21.32
N MET A 543 -36.40 -8.11 21.23
CA MET A 543 -35.43 -8.39 20.15
C MET A 543 -34.77 -9.75 20.36
N MET A 544 -34.46 -10.43 19.26
CA MET A 544 -33.63 -11.63 19.24
C MET A 544 -32.19 -11.23 18.96
N VAL A 545 -31.22 -11.74 19.73
CA VAL A 545 -29.81 -11.42 19.54
C VAL A 545 -28.94 -12.66 19.46
N ASP A 546 -27.95 -12.59 18.57
CA ASP A 546 -26.80 -13.48 18.49
C ASP A 546 -25.60 -12.77 19.12
N LEU A 547 -24.92 -13.43 20.05
CA LEU A 547 -23.84 -12.87 20.86
C LEU A 547 -22.56 -13.68 20.68
N MET A 548 -21.43 -12.98 20.63
CA MET A 548 -20.11 -13.54 20.92
C MET A 548 -19.84 -13.28 22.41
N ILE A 549 -19.74 -14.33 23.23
CA ILE A 549 -19.62 -14.24 24.69
C ILE A 549 -18.23 -14.68 25.10
N ASP A 550 -17.50 -13.86 25.86
CA ASP A 550 -16.25 -14.30 26.50
C ASP A 550 -16.55 -15.39 27.53
N SER A 551 -15.99 -16.59 27.28
CA SER A 551 -16.11 -17.78 28.11
C SER A 551 -15.29 -17.70 29.40
N GLY A 552 -14.47 -16.66 29.58
CA GLY A 552 -13.68 -16.43 30.80
C GLY A 552 -12.51 -17.41 30.97
N ARG A 553 -12.11 -18.10 29.90
CA ARG A 553 -10.94 -19.01 29.91
C ARG A 553 -9.60 -18.29 29.66
N GLY A 554 -9.62 -17.00 29.31
CA GLY A 554 -8.42 -16.18 29.14
C GLY A 554 -7.88 -15.59 30.45
N GLU A 555 -6.69 -14.98 30.39
CA GLU A 555 -6.03 -14.31 31.53
C GLU A 555 -6.85 -13.12 32.10
N GLY A 556 -7.80 -12.60 31.33
CA GLY A 556 -8.71 -11.52 31.72
C GLY A 556 -10.06 -12.02 32.22
N LYS A 557 -10.12 -12.88 33.24
CA LYS A 557 -11.37 -13.32 33.87
C LYS A 557 -12.21 -12.12 34.35
N ALA A 558 -13.12 -11.64 33.51
CA ALA A 558 -14.17 -10.74 33.96
C ALA A 558 -15.08 -11.50 34.92
N ALA A 559 -15.57 -10.83 35.96
CA ALA A 559 -16.46 -11.41 36.98
C ALA A 559 -17.88 -11.74 36.45
N GLY A 560 -18.05 -11.99 35.15
CA GLY A 560 -19.31 -12.30 34.50
C GLY A 560 -19.16 -12.51 32.99
N LYS A 561 -20.21 -13.04 32.35
CA LYS A 561 -20.28 -13.24 30.90
C LYS A 561 -20.38 -11.89 30.19
N ILE A 562 -19.30 -11.47 29.53
CA ILE A 562 -19.30 -10.27 28.68
C ILE A 562 -19.63 -10.69 27.25
N GLY A 563 -20.52 -9.98 26.56
CA GLY A 563 -20.90 -10.30 25.19
C GLY A 563 -20.92 -9.11 24.22
N ILE A 564 -20.67 -9.40 22.95
CA ILE A 564 -20.81 -8.45 21.82
C ILE A 564 -21.89 -8.97 20.85
N PRO A 565 -22.88 -8.15 20.46
CA PRO A 565 -23.89 -8.55 19.48
C PRO A 565 -23.28 -8.84 18.10
N LYS A 566 -23.40 -10.07 17.63
CA LYS A 566 -23.09 -10.48 16.24
C LYS A 566 -24.25 -10.19 15.29
N GLY A 567 -25.48 -10.32 15.77
CA GLY A 567 -26.68 -10.02 15.00
C GLY A 567 -27.84 -9.68 15.92
N VAL A 568 -28.67 -8.73 15.49
CA VAL A 568 -29.86 -8.26 16.19
C VAL A 568 -31.03 -8.36 15.22
N TYR A 569 -32.12 -8.95 15.68
CA TYR A 569 -33.30 -9.21 14.87
C TYR A 569 -34.55 -8.72 15.60
N LYS A 570 -35.50 -8.20 14.85
CA LYS A 570 -36.77 -7.69 15.39
C LYS A 570 -37.68 -8.83 15.85
N ASP A 571 -37.56 -10.01 15.25
CA ASP A 571 -38.41 -11.18 15.50
C ASP A 571 -37.61 -12.39 16.00
N PRO A 572 -38.24 -13.31 16.76
CA PRO A 572 -37.58 -14.50 17.29
C PRO A 572 -37.16 -15.52 16.24
N ASP A 573 -37.77 -15.51 15.04
CA ASP A 573 -37.41 -16.39 13.92
C ASP A 573 -36.21 -15.86 13.12
N LYS A 574 -35.62 -14.71 13.52
CA LYS A 574 -34.48 -14.06 12.87
C LYS A 574 -34.72 -13.66 11.40
N LYS A 575 -35.97 -13.42 11.00
CA LYS A 575 -36.32 -13.06 9.62
C LYS A 575 -36.05 -11.59 9.29
N LYS A 576 -36.05 -10.71 10.29
CA LYS A 576 -35.87 -9.27 10.14
C LYS A 576 -34.65 -8.81 10.92
N PHE A 577 -33.50 -8.84 10.24
CA PHE A 577 -32.24 -8.30 10.72
C PHE A 577 -32.33 -6.77 10.85
N ILE A 578 -31.87 -6.24 11.99
CA ILE A 578 -31.93 -4.81 12.35
C ILE A 578 -30.65 -4.30 12.99
N GLY A 579 -29.60 -5.11 13.09
CA GLY A 579 -28.37 -4.67 13.73
C GLY A 579 -27.25 -5.70 13.80
N THR A 580 -26.01 -5.23 13.95
CA THR A 580 -24.82 -6.04 14.24
C THR A 580 -23.76 -5.16 14.89
N PHE A 581 -22.83 -5.80 15.61
CA PHE A 581 -21.65 -5.17 16.22
C PHE A 581 -21.99 -3.90 17.01
N GLY A 582 -23.09 -3.96 17.76
CA GLY A 582 -23.57 -2.88 18.62
C GLY A 582 -24.25 -1.71 17.91
N VAL A 583 -24.56 -1.83 16.62
CA VAL A 583 -25.36 -0.86 15.86
C VAL A 583 -26.74 -1.46 15.58
N VAL A 584 -27.81 -0.76 15.98
CA VAL A 584 -29.22 -1.13 15.74
C VAL A 584 -29.95 0.02 15.04
N TRP A 585 -30.77 -0.26 14.02
CA TRP A 585 -31.38 0.77 13.13
C TRP A 585 -32.86 0.61 12.75
#